data_AF-A0A806J5M1-F1
#
_entry.id   AF-A0A806J5M1-F1
#
_cell.length_a   1.000
_cell.length_b   1.000
_cell.length_c   1.000
_cell.angle_alpha   90.00
_cell.angle_beta   90.00
_cell.angle_gamma   90.00
#
_symmetry.space_group_name_H-M   'P 1'
#
loop_
_entity.id
_entity.type
_entity.pdbx_description
1 polymer ?
#
loop_
_entity_poly.entity_id
_entity_poly.type
_entity_poly.pdbx_seq_one_letter_code
_entity_poly.pdbx_strand_id
1 'polypeptide(L)' 'MSDAVSGGLAHQQLAEGYHLQQMLEILTAQGAMVKLCKTCTNARGITSLPPAEGVEIGTLVELADWTVNADKVLNF' A
#
# COMPACT_ATOMS: atom_id res chain seq x y z
N MET A 1 -5.02 4.14 1.02
CA MET A 1 -5.00 5.52 1.60
C MET A 1 -5.52 5.48 3.03
N SER A 2 -5.43 6.56 3.81
CA SER A 2 -5.86 6.63 5.21
C SER A 2 -5.18 5.54 6.06
N ASP A 3 -5.90 4.86 6.96
CA ASP A 3 -5.33 3.86 7.88
C ASP A 3 -4.74 2.65 7.19
N ALA A 4 -5.20 2.33 5.98
CA ALA A 4 -4.69 1.20 5.21
C ALA A 4 -3.19 1.28 4.89
N VAL A 5 -2.54 2.45 5.06
CA VAL A 5 -1.09 2.56 4.82
C VAL A 5 -0.25 1.71 5.78
N SER A 6 -0.76 1.36 6.96
CA SER A 6 -0.06 0.44 7.88
C SER A 6 0.02 -0.99 7.33
N GLY A 7 -0.94 -1.40 6.49
CA GLY A 7 -0.99 -2.73 5.91
C GLY A 7 0.11 -3.01 4.89
N GLY A 8 0.76 -1.97 4.35
CA GLY A 8 1.86 -2.09 3.40
C GLY A 8 3.26 -2.11 4.02
N LEU A 9 3.38 -2.19 5.35
CA LEU A 9 4.67 -2.25 6.04
C LEU A 9 5.26 -3.66 5.99
N ALA A 10 6.59 -3.74 5.90
CA ALA A 10 7.34 -4.98 6.06
C ALA A 10 7.44 -5.43 7.54
N HIS A 11 7.90 -6.66 7.72
CA HIS A 11 8.15 -7.29 9.04
C HIS A 11 6.88 -7.47 9.89
N GLN A 12 5.75 -7.71 9.25
CA GLN A 12 4.52 -8.07 9.98
C GLN A 12 4.72 -9.42 10.68
N GLN A 13 4.39 -9.49 11.96
CA GLN A 13 4.40 -10.72 12.75
C GLN A 13 2.96 -11.08 13.14
N LEU A 14 2.51 -12.27 12.75
CA LEU A 14 1.18 -12.76 13.08
C LEU A 14 1.26 -13.96 14.01
N ALA A 15 0.35 -14.02 14.98
CA ALA A 15 0.13 -15.21 15.79
C ALA A 15 -0.68 -16.27 15.03
N GLU A 16 -1.70 -15.83 14.28
CA GLU A 16 -2.55 -16.65 13.43
C GLU A 16 -3.17 -15.79 12.31
N GLY A 17 -3.71 -16.43 11.26
CA GLY A 17 -4.48 -15.76 10.22
C GLY A 17 -3.71 -15.43 8.93
N TYR A 18 -4.30 -14.53 8.13
CA TYR A 18 -3.82 -14.21 6.79
C TYR A 18 -2.71 -13.15 6.80
N HIS A 19 -1.61 -13.44 6.11
CA HIS A 19 -0.41 -12.60 6.13
C HIS A 19 -0.49 -11.51 5.05
N LEU A 20 -0.93 -10.30 5.43
CA LEU A 20 -1.17 -9.20 4.50
C LEU A 20 0.08 -8.78 3.71
N GLN A 21 1.25 -8.69 4.36
CA GLN A 21 2.51 -8.42 3.67
C GLN A 21 2.76 -9.44 2.53
N GLN A 22 2.68 -10.74 2.79
CA GLN A 22 2.93 -11.78 1.80
C GLN A 22 1.93 -11.71 0.63
N MET A 23 0.67 -11.37 0.89
CA MET A 23 -0.31 -11.13 -0.17
C MET A 23 0.12 -9.99 -1.09
N LEU A 24 0.55 -8.86 -0.53
CA LEU A 24 0.98 -7.71 -1.31
C LEU A 24 2.24 -8.03 -2.13
N GLU A 25 3.17 -8.78 -1.56
CA GLU A 25 4.39 -9.24 -2.26
C GLU A 25 4.05 -10.19 -3.42
N ILE A 26 3.08 -11.10 -3.25
CA ILE A 26 2.59 -11.97 -4.34
C ILE A 26 1.95 -11.13 -5.46
N LEU A 27 1.11 -10.16 -5.10
CA LEU A 27 0.43 -9.31 -6.08
C LEU A 27 1.42 -8.46 -6.87
N THR A 28 2.39 -7.85 -6.19
CA THR A 28 3.41 -7.01 -6.84
C THR A 28 4.35 -7.85 -7.70
N ALA A 29 4.71 -9.07 -7.29
CA ALA A 29 5.44 -10.02 -8.12
C ALA A 29 4.68 -10.44 -9.39
N GLN A 30 3.34 -10.41 -9.37
CA GLN A 30 2.48 -10.63 -10.53
C GLN A 30 2.26 -9.37 -11.40
N GLY A 31 2.90 -8.25 -11.04
CA GLY A 31 2.84 -6.99 -11.78
C GLY A 31 1.75 -6.02 -11.32
N ALA A 32 1.05 -6.29 -10.21
CA ALA A 32 0.13 -5.32 -9.64
C ALA A 32 0.92 -4.15 -9.02
N MET A 33 0.54 -2.92 -9.36
CA MET A 33 1.14 -1.74 -8.74
C MET A 33 0.46 -1.43 -7.41
N VAL A 34 1.23 -1.30 -6.33
CA VAL A 34 0.73 -0.97 -5.01
C VAL A 34 1.46 0.26 -4.47
N LYS A 35 0.69 1.32 -4.16
CA LYS A 35 1.23 2.58 -3.63
C LYS A 35 0.57 3.00 -2.33
N LEU A 36 1.38 3.35 -1.33
CA LEU A 36 0.97 3.94 -0.06
C LEU A 36 0.92 5.46 -0.18
N CYS A 37 -0.13 6.08 0.33
CA CYS A 37 -0.25 7.53 0.27
C CYS A 37 0.76 8.20 1.22
N LYS A 38 1.69 8.99 0.66
CA LYS A 38 2.74 9.72 1.40
C LYS A 38 2.20 10.60 2.53
N THR A 39 1.11 11.33 2.28
CA THR A 39 0.51 12.20 3.32
C THR A 39 -0.04 11.37 4.46
N CYS A 40 -0.62 10.19 4.17
CA CYS A 40 -1.17 9.30 5.18
C CYS A 40 -0.08 8.57 5.99
N THR A 41 1.04 8.17 5.35
CA THR A 41 2.19 7.59 6.07
C THR A 41 2.85 8.64 6.96
N ASN A 42 2.96 9.88 6.48
CA ASN A 42 3.49 11.00 7.27
C ASN A 42 2.63 11.28 8.50
N ALA A 43 1.31 11.35 8.31
CA ALA A 43 0.37 11.58 9.41
C ALA A 43 0.39 10.47 10.48
N ARG A 44 0.83 9.26 10.13
CA ARG A 44 0.97 8.11 11.04
C ARG A 44 2.39 7.93 11.56
N GLY A 45 3.35 8.76 11.14
CA GLY A 45 4.75 8.64 11.55
C GLY A 45 5.48 7.39 11.03
N ILE A 46 4.98 6.77 9.95
CA ILE A 46 5.51 5.50 9.43
C ILE A 46 6.27 5.64 8.11
N THR A 47 6.42 6.86 7.58
CA THR A 47 7.05 7.09 6.26
C THR A 47 8.48 6.55 6.15
N SER A 48 9.23 6.54 7.25
CA SER A 48 10.61 6.03 7.27
C SER A 48 10.70 4.52 7.50
N LEU A 49 9.58 3.83 7.72
CA LEU A 49 9.55 2.39 7.91
C LEU A 49 9.61 1.70 6.53
N PRO A 50 10.25 0.52 6.45
CA PRO A 50 10.35 -0.21 5.20
C PRO A 50 8.97 -0.70 4.75
N PRO A 51 8.54 -0.42 3.50
CA PRO A 51 7.37 -1.05 2.93
C PRO A 51 7.67 -2.52 2.59
N ALA A 52 6.61 -3.33 2.42
CA ALA A 52 6.70 -4.68 1.87
C ALA A 52 7.36 -4.68 0.48
N GLU A 53 7.95 -5.81 0.07
CA GLU A 53 8.60 -5.89 -1.24
C GLU A 53 7.61 -5.55 -2.37
N GLY A 54 8.05 -4.74 -3.33
CA GLY A 54 7.23 -4.26 -4.44
C GLY A 54 6.19 -3.17 -4.10
N VAL A 55 6.04 -2.81 -2.82
CA VAL A 55 5.17 -1.71 -2.39
C VAL A 55 5.95 -0.39 -2.37
N GLU A 56 5.37 0.66 -2.95
CA GLU A 56 6.01 1.98 -3.04
C GLU A 56 5.23 3.04 -2.25
N ILE A 57 5.89 4.16 -1.91
CA ILE A 57 5.20 5.37 -1.44
C ILE A 57 4.88 6.26 -2.64
N GLY A 58 3.59 6.49 -2.86
CA GLY A 58 3.07 7.37 -3.91
C GLY A 58 2.52 8.69 -3.35
N THR A 59 2.14 9.55 -4.29
CA THR A 59 1.58 10.88 -4.05
C THR A 59 0.06 10.91 -4.30
N LEU A 60 -0.61 11.96 -3.81
CA LEU A 60 -2.02 12.18 -4.13
C LEU A 60 -2.25 12.51 -5.61
N VAL A 61 -1.25 13.06 -6.30
CA VAL A 61 -1.32 13.32 -7.75
C VAL A 61 -1.38 12.01 -8.52
N GLU A 62 -0.49 11.07 -8.22
CA GLU A 62 -0.54 9.73 -8.85
C GLU A 62 -1.85 8.99 -8.56
N LEU A 63 -2.38 9.12 -7.34
CA LEU A 63 -3.71 8.57 -7.02
C LEU A 63 -4.82 9.19 -7.88
N ALA A 64 -4.79 10.51 -8.05
CA ALA A 64 -5.78 11.21 -8.89
C ALA A 64 -5.67 10.74 -10.35
N ASP A 65 -4.45 10.63 -10.88
CA ASP A 65 -4.20 10.13 -12.23
C ASP A 65 -4.70 8.69 -12.40
N TRP A 66 -4.43 7.80 -11.43
CA TRP A 66 -4.93 6.42 -11.47
C TRP A 66 -6.46 6.38 -11.41
N THR A 67 -7.07 7.24 -10.61
CA THR A 67 -8.53 7.32 -10.47
C THR A 67 -9.18 7.77 -11.76
N VAL A 68 -8.61 8.77 -12.44
CA VAL A 68 -9.12 9.28 -13.73
C VAL A 68 -8.95 8.27 -14.86
N ASN A 69 -7.82 7.55 -14.86
CA ASN A 69 -7.52 6.57 -15.92
C ASN A 69 -8.21 5.21 -15.73
N ALA A 70 -8.72 4.90 -14.53
CA ALA A 70 -9.38 3.64 -14.25
C ALA A 70 -10.82 3.64 -14.78
N ASP A 71 -11.23 2.54 -15.44
CA ASP A 71 -12.63 2.34 -15.84
C ASP A 71 -13.57 2.22 -14.63
N LYS A 72 -13.06 1.68 -13.52
CA LYS A 72 -13.78 1.48 -12.27
C LYS A 72 -12.87 1.64 -11.06
N VAL A 73 -13.41 2.22 -10.01
CA VAL A 73 -12.73 2.40 -8.73
C VAL A 73 -13.52 1.66 -7.65
N LEU A 74 -12.85 0.75 -6.94
CA LEU A 74 -13.41 0.04 -5.78
C LEU A 74 -12.82 0.63 -4.51
N ASN A 75 -13.67 0.92 -3.54
CA ASN A 75 -13.30 1.47 -2.24
C ASN A 75 -13.88 0.59 -1.13
N PHE A 76 -13.10 0.35 -0.08
CA PHE A 76 -13.40 -0.56 1.03
C PHE A 76 -13.14 0.14 2.36
#